data_AF-A0A7S8EIG9-F1
#
_entry.id   AF-A0A7S8EIG9-F1
#
_cell.length_a   1.000
_cell.length_b   1.000
_cell.length_c   1.000
_cell.angle_alpha   90.00
_cell.angle_beta   90.00
_cell.angle_gamma   90.00
#
_symmetry.space_group_name_H-M   'P 1'
#
loop_
_entity.id
_entity.type
_entity.pdbx_description
1 polymer ?
#
loop_
_entity_poly.entity_id
_entity_poly.type
_entity_poly.pdbx_seq_one_letter_code
_entity_poly.pdbx_strand_id
1 'polypeptide(L)'
;MKTASPDERERGWNSGTEAVKNKFAKGIVYALFAFPAGALLGYALITLLSGNTHDLPVESAMTAIFVAGPLAAIVAFVVGLSRKR
;
A
#
# COMPACT_ATOMS: atom_id res chain seq x y z
N MET A 1 42.71 7.56 -11.91
CA MET A 1 41.31 7.32 -11.49
C MET A 1 40.84 8.57 -10.74
N LYS A 2 39.97 9.40 -11.32
CA LYS A 2 39.53 10.66 -10.69
C LYS A 2 38.44 10.32 -9.67
N THR A 3 38.74 10.46 -8.39
CA THR A 3 37.74 10.26 -7.33
C THR A 3 36.80 11.46 -7.30
N ALA A 4 35.48 11.21 -7.27
CA ALA A 4 34.47 12.27 -7.14
C ALA A 4 34.76 13.15 -5.92
N SER A 5 34.64 14.47 -6.09
CA SER A 5 34.88 15.45 -5.04
C SER A 5 33.81 15.34 -3.94
N PRO A 6 34.08 15.80 -2.70
CA PRO A 6 33.15 15.66 -1.58
C PRO A 6 31.73 16.19 -1.90
N ASP A 7 31.65 17.33 -2.59
CA ASP A 7 30.40 17.97 -3.00
C ASP A 7 29.61 17.18 -4.05
N GLU A 8 30.28 16.42 -4.93
CA GLU A 8 29.64 15.51 -5.89
C GLU A 8 29.04 14.30 -5.17
N ARG A 9 29.72 13.78 -4.14
CA ARG A 9 29.24 12.66 -3.32
C ARG A 9 28.01 13.05 -2.50
N GLU A 10 28.05 14.21 -1.85
CA GLU A 10 26.92 14.72 -1.06
C GLU A 10 25.68 14.96 -1.92
N ARG A 11 25.86 15.53 -3.12
CA ARG A 11 24.75 15.71 -4.07
C ARG A 11 24.15 14.38 -4.53
N GLY A 12 25.00 13.39 -4.83
CA GLY A 12 24.56 12.03 -5.17
C GLY A 12 23.76 11.37 -4.05
N TRP A 13 24.24 11.47 -2.82
CA TRP A 13 23.55 10.95 -1.63
C TRP A 13 22.17 11.59 -1.41
N ASN A 14 22.10 12.92 -1.49
CA ASN A 14 20.85 13.67 -1.28
C ASN A 14 19.82 13.34 -2.36
N SER A 15 20.22 13.30 -3.64
CA SER A 15 19.31 12.98 -4.75
C SER A 15 18.74 11.56 -4.66
N GLY A 16 19.56 10.57 -4.29
CA GLY A 16 19.10 9.20 -4.04
C GLY A 16 18.09 9.12 -2.90
N THR A 17 18.35 9.85 -1.80
CA THR A 17 17.47 9.90 -0.64
C THR A 17 16.10 10.48 -0.97
N GLU A 18 16.04 11.60 -1.71
CA GLU A 18 14.78 12.21 -2.12
C GLU A 18 13.98 11.33 -3.09
N ALA A 19 14.66 10.61 -3.99
CA ALA A 19 14.00 9.66 -4.88
C ALA A 19 13.34 8.51 -4.10
N VAL A 20 14.00 7.98 -3.06
CA VAL A 20 13.45 6.94 -2.19
C VAL A 20 12.25 7.47 -1.40
N LYS A 21 12.37 8.65 -0.79
CA LYS A 21 11.27 9.31 -0.06
C LYS A 21 10.04 9.49 -0.95
N ASN A 22 10.23 9.96 -2.18
CA ASN A 22 9.13 10.18 -3.13
C ASN A 22 8.43 8.88 -3.53
N LYS A 23 9.17 7.79 -3.74
CA LYS A 23 8.58 6.48 -4.03
C LYS A 23 7.79 5.96 -2.83
N PHE A 24 8.37 6.06 -1.63
CA PHE A 24 7.73 5.63 -0.40
C PHE A 24 6.44 6.40 -0.13
N ALA A 25 6.46 7.74 -0.22
CA ALA A 25 5.29 8.59 -0.04
C ALA A 25 4.17 8.21 -1.03
N LYS A 26 4.52 7.97 -2.30
CA LYS A 26 3.56 7.49 -3.29
C LYS A 26 2.97 6.12 -2.93
N GLY A 27 3.79 5.19 -2.46
CA GLY A 27 3.35 3.90 -1.93
C GLY A 27 2.30 4.08 -0.83
N ILE A 28 2.57 4.95 0.15
CA ILE A 28 1.65 5.24 1.26
C ILE A 28 0.32 5.79 0.73
N VAL A 29 0.34 6.74 -0.21
CA VAL A 29 -0.90 7.28 -0.81
C VAL A 29 -1.73 6.17 -1.43
N TYR A 30 -1.10 5.26 -2.20
CA TYR A 30 -1.80 4.12 -2.80
C TYR A 30 -2.40 3.20 -1.74
N ALA A 31 -1.64 2.88 -0.69
CA ALA A 31 -2.09 2.04 0.41
C ALA A 31 -3.31 2.65 1.13
N LEU A 32 -3.27 3.96 1.40
CA LEU A 32 -4.34 4.68 2.10
C LEU A 32 -5.67 4.64 1.34
N PHE A 33 -5.63 4.73 0.00
CA PHE A 33 -6.86 4.62 -0.81
C PHE A 33 -7.30 3.18 -1.02
N ALA A 34 -6.36 2.25 -1.14
CA ALA A 34 -6.68 0.84 -1.38
C ALA A 34 -7.22 0.14 -0.13
N PHE A 35 -6.84 0.55 1.07
CA PHE A 35 -7.38 -0.01 2.32
C PHE A 35 -8.91 0.07 2.39
N PRO A 36 -9.56 1.25 2.34
CA PRO A 36 -11.02 1.33 2.41
C PRO A 36 -11.68 0.67 1.20
N ALA A 37 -11.09 0.77 0.00
CA ALA A 37 -11.61 0.10 -1.18
C ALA A 37 -11.62 -1.43 -1.03
N GLY A 38 -10.53 -2.01 -0.53
CA GLY A 38 -10.40 -3.44 -0.26
C GLY A 38 -11.30 -3.91 0.88
N ALA A 39 -11.44 -3.11 1.94
CA ALA A 39 -12.36 -3.40 3.04
C ALA A 39 -13.82 -3.42 2.55
N LEU A 40 -14.25 -2.42 1.78
CA LEU A 40 -15.60 -2.36 1.22
C LEU A 40 -15.86 -3.52 0.24
N LEU A 41 -14.91 -3.81 -0.64
CA LEU A 41 -15.02 -4.93 -1.58
C LEU A 41 -15.07 -6.27 -0.84
N GLY A 42 -14.20 -6.48 0.16
CA GLY A 42 -14.18 -7.70 0.99
C GLY A 42 -15.48 -7.89 1.77
N TYR A 43 -16.00 -6.81 2.38
CA TYR A 43 -17.29 -6.83 3.06
C TYR A 43 -18.42 -7.26 2.11
N ALA A 44 -18.47 -6.66 0.92
CA ALA A 44 -19.49 -6.97 -0.09
C ALA A 44 -19.37 -8.42 -0.57
N LEU A 45 -18.15 -8.90 -0.86
CA LEU A 45 -17.91 -10.26 -1.32
C LEU A 45 -18.35 -11.30 -0.28
N ILE A 46 -18.02 -11.11 1.00
CA ILE A 46 -18.40 -12.05 2.07
C ILE A 46 -19.91 -12.02 2.28
N THR A 47 -20.50 -10.83 2.31
CA THR A 47 -21.97 -10.69 2.47
C THR A 47 -22.74 -11.37 1.33
N LEU A 48 -22.20 -11.41 0.12
CA LEU A 48 -22.85 -12.00 -1.05
C LEU A 48 -22.56 -13.50 -1.24
N LEU A 49 -21.40 -13.97 -0.79
CA LEU A 49 -20.90 -15.31 -1.10
C LEU A 49 -20.83 -16.25 0.11
N SER A 50 -20.82 -15.73 1.33
CA SER A 50 -20.77 -16.56 2.54
C SER A 50 -22.13 -17.20 2.81
N GLY A 51 -22.10 -18.51 3.11
CA GLY A 51 -23.28 -19.27 3.55
C GLY A 51 -23.54 -19.18 5.05
N ASN A 52 -22.75 -18.40 5.79
CA ASN A 52 -22.93 -18.26 7.23
C ASN A 52 -24.18 -17.44 7.54
N THR A 53 -25.18 -18.04 8.20
CA THR A 53 -26.43 -17.38 8.57
C THR A 53 -26.48 -16.95 10.04
N HIS A 54 -25.49 -17.33 10.85
CA HIS A 54 -25.52 -17.09 12.29
C HIS A 54 -24.95 -15.71 12.68
N ASP A 55 -23.86 -15.28 12.05
CA ASP A 55 -23.13 -14.05 12.39
C ASP A 55 -22.46 -13.37 11.18
N LEU A 56 -23.12 -13.43 10.02
CA LEU A 56 -22.64 -12.82 8.77
C LEU A 56 -22.17 -11.35 8.90
N PRO A 57 -22.88 -10.45 9.61
CA PRO A 57 -22.42 -9.06 9.71
C PRO A 57 -21.08 -8.93 10.45
N VAL A 58 -20.85 -9.77 11.46
CA VAL A 58 -19.61 -9.77 12.25
C VAL A 58 -18.48 -10.36 11.43
N GLU A 59 -18.70 -11.50 10.78
CA GLU A 59 -17.72 -12.12 9.88
C GLU A 59 -17.27 -11.15 8.79
N SER A 60 -18.23 -10.53 8.09
CA SER A 60 -17.96 -9.56 7.02
C SER A 60 -17.18 -8.35 7.53
N ALA A 61 -17.56 -7.78 8.68
CA ALA A 61 -16.90 -6.61 9.25
C ALA A 61 -15.47 -6.92 9.71
N MET A 62 -15.27 -8.03 10.42
CA MET A 62 -13.95 -8.43 10.91
C MET A 62 -13.02 -8.74 9.75
N THR A 63 -13.47 -9.52 8.77
CA THR A 63 -12.63 -9.90 7.63
C THR A 63 -12.31 -8.68 6.75
N ALA A 64 -13.28 -7.78 6.54
CA ALA A 64 -13.06 -6.55 5.78
C ALA A 64 -11.95 -5.69 6.38
N ILE A 65 -11.99 -5.44 7.70
CA ILE A 65 -11.08 -4.52 8.38
C ILE A 65 -9.71 -5.17 8.65
N PHE A 66 -9.68 -6.45 9.04
CA PHE A 66 -8.45 -7.10 9.49
C PHE A 66 -7.75 -7.93 8.41
N VAL A 67 -8.41 -8.22 7.28
CA VAL A 67 -7.83 -9.05 6.21
C VAL A 67 -7.90 -8.36 4.85
N ALA A 68 -9.10 -8.08 4.34
CA ALA A 68 -9.25 -7.57 2.97
C ALA A 68 -8.67 -6.16 2.77
N GLY A 69 -8.95 -5.24 3.70
CA GLY A 69 -8.37 -3.89 3.70
C GLY A 69 -6.84 -3.90 3.79
N PRO A 70 -6.22 -4.55 4.79
CA PRO A 70 -4.77 -4.67 4.90
C PRO A 70 -4.12 -5.31 3.67
N LEU A 71 -4.69 -6.39 3.14
CA LEU A 71 -4.16 -7.04 1.93
C LEU A 71 -4.19 -6.11 0.72
N ALA A 72 -5.30 -5.42 0.49
CA ALA A 72 -5.41 -4.44 -0.59
C ALA A 72 -4.40 -3.29 -0.42
N ALA A 73 -4.22 -2.79 0.80
CA ALA A 73 -3.25 -1.75 1.12
C ALA A 73 -1.82 -2.18 0.81
N ILE A 74 -1.43 -3.39 1.20
CA ILE A 74 -0.10 -3.96 0.95
C ILE A 74 0.15 -4.10 -0.56
N VAL A 75 -0.80 -4.69 -1.30
CA VAL A 75 -0.69 -4.84 -2.75
C VAL A 75 -0.54 -3.47 -3.42
N ALA A 76 -1.38 -2.50 -3.06
CA ALA A 76 -1.33 -1.17 -3.63
C ALA A 76 -0.05 -0.40 -3.26
N PHE A 77 0.48 -0.59 -2.04
CA PHE A 77 1.76 -0.03 -1.64
C PHE A 77 2.89 -0.52 -2.56
N VAL A 78 2.98 -1.83 -2.81
CA VAL A 78 3.97 -2.43 -3.71
C VAL A 78 3.82 -1.93 -5.14
N VAL A 79 2.58 -1.80 -5.63
CA VAL A 79 2.29 -1.18 -6.94
C VAL A 79 2.76 0.28 -6.95
N GLY A 80 2.49 1.04 -5.90
CA GLY A 80 2.93 2.43 -5.75
C GLY A 80 4.45 2.58 -5.78
N LEU A 81 5.20 1.66 -5.14
CA LEU A 81 6.66 1.65 -5.21
C LEU A 81 7.19 1.36 -6.62
N SER A 82 6.49 0.50 -7.37
CA SER A 82 6.93 -0.03 -8.67
C SER A 82 6.56 0.87 -9.85
N ARG A 83 5.52 1.69 -9.70
CA ARG A 83 5.02 2.54 -10.79
C ARG A 83 6.06 3.60 -11.16
N LYS A 84 6.56 3.57 -12.39
CA LYS A 84 7.37 4.66 -12.95
C LYS A 84 6.41 5.82 -13.32
N ARG A 85 6.85 7.06 -13.11
CA ARG A 85 6.12 8.25 -13.59
C ARG A 85 6.23 8.31 -15.11
#